data_AF-B0XZM2-F1
#
_entry.id   AF-B0XZM2-F1
#
_cell.length_a   1.000
_cell.length_b   1.000
_cell.length_c   1.000
_cell.angle_alpha   90.00
_cell.angle_beta   90.00
_cell.angle_gamma   90.00
#
_symmetry.space_group_name_H-M   'P 1'
#
loop_
_entity.id
_entity.type
_entity.pdbx_description
1 polymer ?
#
loop_
_entity_poly.entity_id
_entity_poly.type
_entity_poly.pdbx_seq_one_letter_code
_entity_poly.pdbx_strand_id
1 'polypeptide(L)'
;MTCEGEPVRLTQWKIPNSLNFVVEDSSFFQEWDRLPSPNEVQARARTQHQHLAGEYSNQNKVRSMAIPYVRPPPVIFEEMGLFVKWGSSVQISEAQCLYAVHQFLKGDVPAPEVYGWRTEGNEAYIYMEYINGQSLEQAWPSMGYEDKAGICRELRTIFQHLRQVEQDPEDPFVGENIPGTLWISDCRQLTLLFVGNIMKGPLYDRAFHVNYMQEAGPFATVRDFHDWFTFLHRKPMPDPYSIPVEPFRHDLPDDCAIKFTHGDLHRSNIIVTPTRPYRILAVVDWEQSGWLPYFVVNSTTREEAAFFLPSLVSQTT
;
A
#
# COMPACT_ATOMS: atom_id res chain seq x y z
N MET A 1 -12.74 18.55 21.63
CA MET A 1 -12.10 17.66 22.60
C MET A 1 -12.51 16.25 22.22
N THR A 2 -11.76 15.63 21.31
CA THR A 2 -11.87 14.19 21.05
C THR A 2 -11.14 13.50 22.20
N CYS A 3 -11.80 12.55 22.86
CA CYS A 3 -11.23 11.79 23.95
C CYS A 3 -9.98 11.04 23.46
N GLU A 4 -8.90 11.11 24.24
CA GLU A 4 -7.75 10.22 24.06
C GLU A 4 -8.22 8.76 24.19
N GLY A 5 -7.88 7.91 23.22
CA GLY A 5 -7.70 6.48 23.45
C GLY A 5 -8.61 5.48 22.73
N GLU A 6 -9.53 5.88 21.85
CA GLU A 6 -10.23 4.91 21.01
C GLU A 6 -9.36 4.55 19.78
N PRO A 7 -9.05 3.27 19.53
CA PRO A 7 -8.29 2.86 18.35
C PRO A 7 -9.05 3.22 17.07
N VAL A 8 -8.32 3.70 16.05
CA VAL A 8 -8.93 4.01 14.75
C VAL A 8 -9.32 2.69 14.07
N ARG A 9 -10.62 2.50 13.86
CA ARG A 9 -11.16 1.31 13.21
C ARG A 9 -11.39 1.57 11.74
N LEU A 10 -10.75 0.76 10.90
CA LEU A 10 -11.00 0.74 9.46
C LEU A 10 -12.20 -0.17 9.19
N THR A 11 -13.33 0.45 8.88
CA THR A 11 -14.59 -0.24 8.62
C THR A 11 -14.81 -0.40 7.12
N GLN A 12 -14.78 -1.64 6.60
CA GLN A 12 -14.78 -1.88 5.15
C GLN A 12 -16.05 -1.42 4.44
N TRP A 13 -17.23 -1.56 5.05
CA TRP A 13 -18.49 -1.19 4.39
C TRP A 13 -18.62 0.31 4.09
N LYS A 14 -17.77 1.15 4.69
CA LYS A 14 -17.64 2.58 4.38
C LYS A 14 -16.73 2.85 3.17
N ILE A 15 -16.01 1.84 2.69
CA ILE A 15 -15.14 1.93 1.52
C ILE A 15 -15.95 1.51 0.27
N PRO A 16 -16.05 2.39 -0.75
CA PRO A 16 -16.78 2.06 -1.97
C PRO A 16 -16.19 0.83 -2.68
N ASN A 17 -17.05 -0.11 -3.08
CA ASN A 17 -16.64 -1.38 -3.71
C ASN A 17 -16.98 -1.47 -5.21
N SER A 18 -17.35 -0.36 -5.84
CA SER A 18 -17.63 -0.32 -7.28
C SER A 18 -16.34 -0.20 -8.09
N LEU A 19 -16.33 -0.79 -9.30
CA LEU A 19 -15.21 -0.66 -10.24
C LEU A 19 -15.04 0.79 -10.76
N ASN A 20 -16.12 1.56 -10.71
CA ASN A 20 -16.15 2.98 -11.05
C ASN A 20 -16.74 3.74 -9.88
N PHE A 21 -16.01 4.73 -9.38
CA PHE A 21 -16.44 5.55 -8.26
C PHE A 21 -15.88 6.97 -8.41
N VAL A 22 -16.70 7.95 -8.05
CA VAL A 22 -16.33 9.36 -8.00
C VAL A 22 -16.57 9.85 -6.59
N VAL A 23 -15.58 10.52 -6.02
CA VAL A 23 -15.67 11.15 -4.69
C VAL A 23 -16.22 12.56 -4.90
N GLU A 24 -17.54 12.67 -5.05
CA GLU A 24 -18.24 13.91 -5.42
C GLU A 24 -17.98 15.08 -4.44
N ASP A 25 -17.66 14.77 -3.18
CA ASP A 25 -17.36 15.74 -2.13
C ASP A 25 -15.85 16.03 -1.95
N SER A 26 -15.00 15.47 -2.83
CA SER A 26 -13.56 15.72 -2.78
C SER A 26 -13.20 17.17 -3.11
N SER A 27 -12.01 17.61 -2.68
CA SER A 27 -11.51 18.96 -2.94
C SER A 27 -11.46 19.30 -4.44
N PHE A 28 -11.23 18.31 -5.30
CA PHE A 28 -11.18 18.47 -6.75
C PHE A 28 -12.47 19.05 -7.34
N PHE A 29 -13.64 18.58 -6.89
CA PHE A 29 -14.94 19.02 -7.42
C PHE A 29 -15.40 20.37 -6.89
N GLN A 30 -14.61 21.01 -6.02
CA GLN A 30 -14.83 22.41 -5.65
C GLN A 30 -14.40 23.36 -6.78
N GLU A 31 -13.50 22.93 -7.66
CA GLU A 31 -12.95 23.72 -8.76
C GLU A 31 -13.25 23.14 -10.15
N TRP A 32 -13.42 21.81 -10.26
CA TRP A 32 -13.55 21.11 -11.55
C TRP A 32 -14.82 20.26 -11.62
N ASP A 33 -15.59 20.38 -12.71
CA ASP A 33 -16.87 19.66 -12.84
C ASP A 33 -16.74 18.16 -13.13
N ARG A 34 -15.59 17.70 -13.64
CA ARG A 34 -15.39 16.30 -14.04
C ARG A 34 -13.92 15.87 -14.01
N LEU A 35 -13.72 14.57 -13.78
CA LEU A 35 -12.43 13.93 -14.01
C LEU A 35 -12.13 13.79 -15.52
N PRO A 36 -10.86 13.84 -15.93
CA PRO A 36 -10.47 13.52 -17.29
C PRO A 36 -10.91 12.10 -17.68
N SER A 37 -11.47 11.94 -18.86
CA SER A 37 -11.80 10.63 -19.42
C SER A 37 -10.53 9.80 -19.67
N PRO A 38 -10.61 8.47 -19.67
CA PRO A 38 -9.48 7.61 -20.02
C PRO A 38 -8.80 7.98 -21.35
N ASN A 39 -9.58 8.37 -22.37
CA ASN A 39 -9.06 8.85 -23.65
C ASN A 39 -8.21 10.12 -23.50
N GLU A 40 -8.64 11.08 -22.67
CA GLU A 40 -7.88 12.29 -22.36
C GLU A 40 -6.59 11.96 -21.59
N VAL A 41 -6.66 11.03 -20.63
CA VAL A 41 -5.49 10.53 -19.87
C VAL A 41 -4.47 9.88 -20.82
N GLN A 42 -4.93 8.97 -21.69
CA GLN A 42 -4.06 8.30 -22.67
C GLN A 42 -3.47 9.29 -23.68
N ALA A 43 -4.24 10.27 -24.14
CA ALA A 43 -3.74 11.32 -25.04
C ALA A 43 -2.64 12.15 -24.36
N ARG A 44 -2.87 12.61 -23.12
CA ARG A 44 -1.87 13.34 -22.34
C ARG A 44 -0.62 12.50 -22.08
N ALA A 45 -0.77 11.20 -21.80
CA ALA A 45 0.35 10.27 -21.62
C ALA A 45 1.25 10.21 -22.86
N ARG A 46 0.67 10.19 -24.07
CA ARG A 46 1.43 10.17 -25.33
C ARG A 46 2.24 11.45 -25.51
N THR A 47 1.65 12.61 -25.23
CA THR A 47 2.36 13.90 -25.28
C THR A 47 3.48 13.96 -24.25
N GLN A 48 3.22 13.56 -23.01
CA GLN A 48 4.23 13.56 -21.94
C GLN A 48 5.43 12.63 -22.26
N HIS A 49 5.19 11.45 -22.84
CA HIS A 49 6.27 10.56 -23.29
C HIS A 49 7.12 11.14 -24.41
N GLN A 50 6.51 11.83 -25.37
CA GLN A 50 7.26 12.46 -26.47
C GLN A 50 8.21 13.54 -25.96
N HIS A 51 7.81 14.27 -24.90
CA HIS A 51 8.69 15.25 -24.24
C HIS A 51 9.79 14.60 -23.39
N LEU A 52 9.51 13.49 -22.70
CA LEU A 52 10.47 12.79 -21.83
C LEU A 52 11.43 11.85 -22.58
N ALA A 53 11.22 11.56 -23.87
CA ALA A 53 12.16 10.73 -24.64
C ALA A 53 13.57 11.38 -24.81
N GLY A 54 13.74 12.64 -24.40
CA GLY A 54 15.04 13.33 -24.33
C GLY A 54 15.73 13.32 -22.97
N GLU A 55 15.03 13.00 -21.87
CA GLU A 55 15.54 13.10 -20.50
C GLU A 55 14.97 11.93 -19.67
N TYR A 56 15.82 11.19 -18.95
CA TYR A 56 15.55 10.00 -18.12
C TYR A 56 15.84 8.61 -18.73
N SER A 57 17.13 8.24 -18.71
CA SER A 57 17.57 6.84 -18.57
C SER A 57 17.74 6.46 -17.09
N ASN A 58 16.68 6.47 -16.29
CA ASN A 58 16.75 5.90 -14.93
C ASN A 58 16.01 4.54 -14.89
N GLN A 59 16.81 3.48 -14.99
CA GLN A 59 16.41 2.08 -15.15
C GLN A 59 15.88 1.37 -13.88
N ASN A 60 15.53 2.07 -12.79
CA ASN A 60 15.26 1.41 -11.50
C ASN A 60 13.79 1.17 -11.14
N LYS A 61 12.83 1.60 -11.96
CA LYS A 61 11.49 0.99 -11.98
C LYS A 61 11.35 0.36 -13.35
N VAL A 62 11.63 -0.94 -13.47
CA VAL A 62 11.33 -1.73 -14.68
C VAL A 62 9.80 -1.71 -14.84
N ARG A 63 9.30 -0.66 -15.49
CA ARG A 63 7.90 -0.53 -15.89
C ARG A 63 7.71 -1.58 -16.98
N SER A 64 7.16 -2.72 -16.63
CA SER A 64 6.87 -3.79 -17.58
C SER A 64 6.02 -3.22 -18.71
N MET A 65 6.60 -3.17 -19.91
CA MET A 65 5.87 -3.05 -21.17
C MET A 65 5.62 -4.43 -21.78
N ALA A 66 5.88 -5.52 -21.03
CA ALA A 66 5.66 -6.88 -21.49
C ALA A 66 4.20 -7.27 -21.27
N ILE A 67 3.50 -7.56 -22.38
CA ILE A 67 2.13 -8.07 -22.42
C ILE A 67 2.09 -9.39 -21.62
N PRO A 68 1.12 -9.60 -20.70
CA PRO A 68 -0.16 -8.89 -20.59
C PRO A 68 -0.23 -7.77 -19.53
N TYR A 69 0.88 -7.38 -18.88
CA TYR A 69 0.89 -6.41 -17.79
C TYR A 69 1.57 -5.11 -18.20
N VAL A 70 0.75 -4.11 -18.53
CA VAL A 70 1.21 -2.78 -18.96
C VAL A 70 0.98 -1.80 -17.82
N ARG A 71 2.05 -1.14 -17.39
CA ARG A 71 2.00 -0.02 -16.42
C ARG A 71 2.67 1.22 -17.00
N PRO A 72 1.93 2.03 -17.75
CA PRO A 72 2.47 3.27 -18.28
C PRO A 72 2.91 4.21 -17.15
N PRO A 73 3.85 5.12 -17.42
CA PRO A 73 4.11 6.26 -16.55
C PRO A 73 2.82 6.99 -16.18
N PRO A 74 2.67 7.39 -14.90
CA PRO A 74 1.54 8.22 -14.49
C PRO A 74 1.48 9.55 -15.24
N VAL A 75 0.27 10.08 -15.35
CA VAL A 75 -0.02 11.33 -16.05
C VAL A 75 -0.27 12.44 -15.05
N ILE A 76 0.28 13.62 -15.31
CA ILE A 76 0.07 14.80 -14.47
C ILE A 76 -0.69 15.88 -15.26
N PHE A 77 -1.80 16.33 -14.68
CA PHE A 77 -2.53 17.52 -15.08
C PHE A 77 -2.24 18.59 -14.02
N GLU A 78 -1.09 19.25 -14.15
CA GLU A 78 -0.62 20.26 -13.18
C GLU A 78 -1.65 21.38 -13.01
N GLU A 79 -2.30 21.75 -14.12
CA GLU A 79 -3.35 22.76 -14.15
C GLU A 79 -4.56 22.40 -13.28
N MET A 80 -4.77 21.11 -12.99
CA MET A 80 -5.87 20.62 -12.14
C MET A 80 -5.39 20.09 -10.77
N GLY A 81 -4.08 20.19 -10.48
CA GLY A 81 -3.52 19.52 -9.29
C GLY A 81 -3.80 18.01 -9.26
N LEU A 82 -3.82 17.36 -10.43
CA LEU A 82 -4.28 15.97 -10.58
C LEU A 82 -3.15 15.05 -11.06
N PHE A 83 -3.01 13.92 -10.37
CA PHE A 83 -2.14 12.81 -10.72
C PHE A 83 -2.99 11.59 -11.06
N VAL A 84 -2.72 10.98 -12.22
CA VAL A 84 -3.46 9.80 -12.70
C VAL A 84 -2.54 8.61 -12.86
N LYS A 85 -2.77 7.58 -12.04
CA LYS A 85 -2.13 6.27 -12.19
C LYS A 85 -3.05 5.39 -13.03
N TRP A 86 -2.51 4.75 -14.07
CA TRP A 86 -3.32 3.95 -14.98
C TRP A 86 -2.56 2.77 -15.58
N GLY A 87 -3.29 1.80 -16.13
CA GLY A 87 -2.76 0.62 -16.82
C GLY A 87 -3.44 -0.69 -16.39
N SER A 88 -3.05 -1.79 -17.03
CA SER A 88 -3.67 -3.11 -16.79
C SER A 88 -3.19 -3.80 -15.52
N SER A 89 -2.10 -3.33 -14.90
CA SER A 89 -1.62 -3.84 -13.61
C SER A 89 -2.00 -2.98 -12.41
N VAL A 90 -2.66 -1.84 -12.62
CA VAL A 90 -3.11 -0.95 -11.54
C VAL A 90 -4.27 -1.59 -10.79
N GLN A 91 -4.17 -1.64 -9.46
CA GLN A 91 -5.16 -2.29 -8.61
C GLN A 91 -6.15 -1.26 -8.03
N ILE A 92 -7.45 -1.50 -8.15
CA ILE A 92 -8.48 -0.64 -7.51
C ILE A 92 -8.34 -0.65 -5.98
N SER A 93 -7.81 -1.74 -5.40
CA SER A 93 -7.51 -1.81 -3.97
C SER A 93 -6.54 -0.74 -3.48
N GLU A 94 -5.66 -0.21 -4.36
CA GLU A 94 -4.82 0.94 -4.03
C GLU A 94 -5.65 2.21 -3.83
N ALA A 95 -6.60 2.49 -4.73
CA ALA A 95 -7.50 3.65 -4.62
C ALA A 95 -8.38 3.53 -3.38
N GLN A 96 -8.91 2.33 -3.11
CA GLN A 96 -9.70 2.03 -1.92
C GLN A 96 -8.88 2.20 -0.63
N CYS A 97 -7.60 1.78 -0.65
CA CYS A 97 -6.69 2.02 0.47
C CYS A 97 -6.44 3.51 0.69
N LEU A 98 -6.05 4.24 -0.36
CA LEU A 98 -5.80 5.68 -0.27
C LEU A 98 -7.04 6.42 0.23
N TYR A 99 -8.23 6.07 -0.30
CA TYR A 99 -9.50 6.61 0.16
C TYR A 99 -9.68 6.35 1.66
N ALA A 100 -9.51 5.10 2.12
CA ALA A 100 -9.67 4.77 3.53
C ALA A 100 -8.63 5.48 4.43
N VAL A 101 -7.35 5.50 4.06
CA VAL A 101 -6.32 6.22 4.81
C VAL A 101 -6.67 7.70 4.89
N HIS A 102 -7.06 8.32 3.78
CA HIS A 102 -7.45 9.73 3.78
C HIS A 102 -8.69 10.00 4.65
N GLN A 103 -9.70 9.12 4.63
CA GLN A 103 -10.95 9.31 5.37
C GLN A 103 -10.80 9.03 6.88
N PHE A 104 -10.12 7.94 7.25
CA PHE A 104 -10.04 7.48 8.64
C PHE A 104 -8.81 8.00 9.39
N LEU A 105 -7.76 8.42 8.69
CA LEU A 105 -6.49 8.87 9.29
C LEU A 105 -6.15 10.31 8.88
N LYS A 106 -7.17 11.09 8.51
CA LYS A 106 -7.01 12.49 8.10
C LYS A 106 -6.31 13.29 9.21
N GLY A 107 -5.15 13.86 8.88
CA GLY A 107 -4.34 14.66 9.80
C GLY A 107 -3.28 13.86 10.55
N ASP A 108 -3.41 12.53 10.63
CA ASP A 108 -2.49 11.66 11.34
C ASP A 108 -1.51 10.93 10.42
N VAL A 109 -1.98 10.53 9.23
CA VAL A 109 -1.19 9.91 8.17
C VAL A 109 -1.40 10.70 6.87
N PRO A 110 -0.38 11.43 6.39
CA PRO A 110 -0.52 12.21 5.17
C PRO A 110 -0.53 11.28 3.94
N ALA A 111 -1.61 11.29 3.18
CA ALA A 111 -1.77 10.55 1.93
C ALA A 111 -2.54 11.41 0.91
N PRO A 112 -2.27 11.25 -0.40
CA PRO A 112 -3.02 11.97 -1.43
C PRO A 112 -4.52 11.74 -1.31
N GLU A 113 -5.31 12.80 -1.46
CA GLU A 113 -6.76 12.66 -1.58
C GLU A 113 -7.09 11.91 -2.88
N VAL A 114 -8.03 10.96 -2.79
CA VAL A 114 -8.56 10.27 -3.97
C VAL A 114 -9.78 11.02 -4.47
N TYR A 115 -9.81 11.35 -5.76
CA TYR A 115 -10.95 12.02 -6.40
C TYR A 115 -11.88 11.01 -7.08
N GLY A 116 -11.36 9.84 -7.44
CA GLY A 116 -12.13 8.73 -7.96
C GLY A 116 -11.27 7.66 -8.61
N TRP A 117 -11.93 6.61 -9.07
CA TRP A 117 -11.30 5.55 -9.87
C TRP A 117 -12.30 4.97 -10.87
N ARG A 118 -11.78 4.36 -11.92
CA ARG A 118 -12.60 3.67 -12.91
C ARG A 118 -11.83 2.59 -13.64
N THR A 119 -12.57 1.70 -14.29
CA THR A 119 -12.03 0.73 -15.24
C THR A 119 -12.57 1.00 -16.64
N GLU A 120 -11.72 0.88 -17.66
CA GLU A 120 -12.15 0.83 -19.06
C GLU A 120 -11.42 -0.31 -19.78
N GLY A 121 -12.18 -1.29 -20.27
CA GLY A 121 -11.62 -2.55 -20.76
C GLY A 121 -10.84 -3.26 -19.64
N ASN A 122 -9.55 -3.50 -19.88
CA ASN A 122 -8.65 -4.14 -18.93
C ASN A 122 -7.76 -3.13 -18.18
N GLU A 123 -7.96 -1.83 -18.35
CA GLU A 123 -7.16 -0.79 -17.70
C GLU A 123 -7.94 -0.19 -16.53
N ALA A 124 -7.24 -0.01 -15.41
CA ALA A 124 -7.73 0.76 -14.29
C ALA A 124 -7.12 2.16 -14.31
N TYR A 125 -7.84 3.12 -13.75
CA TYR A 125 -7.45 4.51 -13.60
C TYR A 125 -7.75 4.96 -12.18
N ILE A 126 -6.76 5.53 -11.50
CA ILE A 126 -6.87 6.11 -10.17
C ILE A 126 -6.57 7.60 -10.31
N TYR A 127 -7.53 8.43 -9.94
CA TYR A 127 -7.43 9.88 -9.95
C TYR A 127 -7.22 10.36 -8.53
N MET A 128 -6.10 11.02 -8.28
CA MET A 128 -5.71 11.45 -6.95
C MET A 128 -4.97 12.78 -6.98
N GLU A 129 -4.87 13.41 -5.83
CA GLU A 129 -4.15 14.66 -5.61
C GLU A 129 -2.70 14.59 -6.11
N TYR A 130 -2.32 15.58 -6.91
CA TYR A 130 -0.92 15.79 -7.25
C TYR A 130 -0.20 16.55 -6.14
N ILE A 131 0.64 15.84 -5.40
CA ILE A 131 1.46 16.43 -4.34
C ILE A 131 2.68 17.11 -4.97
N ASN A 132 2.67 18.45 -4.98
CA ASN A 132 3.79 19.24 -5.46
C ASN A 132 4.96 19.22 -4.45
N GLY A 133 5.85 18.25 -4.61
CA GLY A 133 7.05 18.10 -3.80
C GLY A 133 8.09 17.23 -4.51
N GLN A 134 9.17 16.92 -3.79
CA GLN A 134 10.20 15.98 -4.26
C GLN A 134 10.17 14.72 -3.39
N SER A 135 10.67 13.60 -3.93
CA SER A 135 10.77 12.41 -3.10
C SER A 135 11.83 12.58 -2.02
N LEU A 136 11.64 11.93 -0.87
CA LEU A 136 12.63 11.92 0.20
C LEU A 136 13.95 11.33 -0.29
N GLU A 137 13.91 10.36 -1.21
CA GLU A 137 15.11 9.79 -1.84
C GLU A 137 15.94 10.85 -2.58
N GLN A 138 15.28 11.74 -3.34
CA GLN A 138 15.93 12.83 -4.05
C GLN A 138 16.50 13.89 -3.09
N ALA A 139 15.75 14.22 -2.04
CA ALA A 139 16.16 15.23 -1.07
C ALA A 139 17.22 14.74 -0.07
N TRP A 140 17.25 13.44 0.27
CA TRP A 140 18.08 12.89 1.35
C TRP A 140 19.58 13.22 1.27
N PRO A 141 20.24 13.21 0.09
CA PRO A 141 21.65 13.54 -0.02
C PRO A 141 21.97 15.00 0.35
N SER A 142 21.02 15.93 0.15
CA SER A 142 21.22 17.36 0.42
C SER A 142 20.77 17.79 1.83
N MET A 143 20.04 16.93 2.55
CA MET A 143 19.56 17.19 3.90
C MET A 143 20.69 17.17 4.94
N GLY A 144 20.69 18.16 5.84
CA GLY A 144 21.57 18.19 7.00
C GLY A 144 21.11 17.21 8.09
N TYR A 145 21.94 17.03 9.12
CA TYR A 145 21.63 16.14 10.24
C TYR A 145 20.30 16.49 10.93
N GLU A 146 20.08 17.76 11.25
CA GLU A 146 18.85 18.24 11.89
C GLU A 146 17.59 18.02 11.05
N ASP A 147 17.69 18.19 9.73
CA ASP A 147 16.57 17.95 8.81
C ASP A 147 16.21 16.46 8.78
N LYS A 148 17.22 15.59 8.67
CA LYS A 148 17.03 14.12 8.71
C LYS A 148 16.41 13.68 10.03
N ALA A 149 16.89 14.23 11.15
CA ALA A 149 16.31 13.98 12.46
C ALA A 149 14.86 14.46 12.55
N GLY A 150 14.54 15.60 11.92
CA GLY A 150 13.18 16.11 11.75
C GLY A 150 12.26 15.14 11.03
N ILE A 151 12.65 14.72 9.83
CA ILE A 151 11.89 13.75 9.04
C ILE A 151 11.72 12.42 9.78
N CYS A 152 12.77 11.90 10.44
CA CYS A 152 12.66 10.68 11.23
C CYS A 152 11.66 10.79 12.39
N ARG A 153 11.50 11.97 13.00
CA ARG A 153 10.48 12.21 14.04
C ARG A 153 9.07 12.23 13.45
N GLU A 154 8.89 12.86 12.28
CA GLU A 154 7.59 12.86 11.58
C GLU A 154 7.20 11.44 11.14
N LEU A 155 8.12 10.69 10.50
CA LEU A 155 7.89 9.30 10.12
C LEU A 155 7.51 8.41 11.30
N ARG A 156 8.21 8.55 12.44
CA ARG A 156 7.87 7.81 13.66
C ARG A 156 6.44 8.07 14.10
N THR A 157 6.00 9.33 14.05
CA THR A 157 4.64 9.72 14.44
C THR A 157 3.62 9.11 13.48
N ILE A 158 3.85 9.23 12.17
CA ILE A 158 2.99 8.64 11.12
C ILE A 158 2.85 7.12 11.33
N PHE A 159 3.95 6.40 11.61
CA PHE A 159 3.89 4.97 11.85
C PHE A 159 3.19 4.59 13.14
N GLN A 160 3.30 5.41 14.18
CA GLN A 160 2.58 5.16 15.42
C GLN A 160 1.07 5.21 15.17
N HIS A 161 0.59 6.22 14.43
CA HIS A 161 -0.82 6.30 14.04
C HIS A 161 -1.23 5.13 13.15
N LEU A 162 -0.45 4.79 12.12
CA LEU A 162 -0.76 3.67 11.24
C LEU A 162 -0.84 2.32 12.00
N ARG A 163 -0.03 2.13 13.05
CA ARG A 163 -0.02 0.91 13.88
C ARG A 163 -1.17 0.83 14.89
N GLN A 164 -1.83 1.94 15.18
CA GLN A 164 -3.02 2.01 16.02
C GLN A 164 -4.29 1.63 15.26
N VAL A 165 -4.18 1.46 13.94
CA VAL A 165 -5.30 1.04 13.09
C VAL A 165 -5.64 -0.42 13.35
N GLU A 166 -6.93 -0.66 13.60
CA GLU A 166 -7.49 -1.98 13.92
C GLU A 166 -8.60 -2.36 12.95
N GLN A 167 -8.74 -3.66 12.69
CA GLN A 167 -9.87 -4.18 11.94
C GLN A 167 -11.13 -4.00 12.79
N ASP A 168 -12.22 -3.61 12.15
CA ASP A 168 -13.48 -3.39 12.84
C ASP A 168 -14.05 -4.73 13.36
N PRO A 169 -14.18 -4.94 14.68
CA PRO A 169 -14.73 -6.19 15.23
C PRO A 169 -16.20 -6.39 14.87
N GLU A 170 -16.92 -5.34 14.47
CA GLU A 170 -18.30 -5.42 14.00
C GLU A 170 -18.41 -5.86 12.53
N ASP A 171 -17.27 -5.99 11.83
CA ASP A 171 -17.18 -6.45 10.44
C ASP A 171 -16.32 -7.73 10.35
N PRO A 172 -16.78 -8.86 10.90
CA PRO A 172 -16.03 -10.11 10.91
C PRO A 172 -15.65 -10.60 9.51
N PHE A 173 -14.46 -11.20 9.40
CA PHE A 173 -14.17 -12.07 8.27
C PHE A 173 -14.89 -13.42 8.45
N VAL A 174 -15.84 -13.72 7.57
CA VAL A 174 -16.48 -15.04 7.47
C VAL A 174 -15.83 -15.77 6.31
N GLY A 175 -14.77 -16.53 6.58
CA GLY A 175 -14.11 -17.32 5.54
C GLY A 175 -15.08 -18.33 4.92
N GLU A 176 -15.25 -18.32 3.59
CA GLU A 176 -16.00 -19.37 2.90
C GLU A 176 -15.21 -20.69 2.97
N ASN A 177 -15.85 -21.75 3.46
CA ASN A 177 -15.33 -23.13 3.53
C ASN A 177 -14.04 -23.32 4.33
N ILE A 178 -14.08 -23.13 5.65
CA ILE A 178 -13.04 -23.66 6.55
C ILE A 178 -13.36 -25.15 6.84
N PRO A 179 -12.59 -26.12 6.33
CA PRO A 179 -12.77 -27.52 6.72
C PRO A 179 -12.29 -27.68 8.17
N GLY A 180 -13.20 -28.03 9.08
CA GLY A 180 -12.86 -28.35 10.48
C GLY A 180 -13.29 -27.33 11.53
N THR A 181 -13.92 -26.21 11.16
CA THR A 181 -14.64 -25.39 12.14
C THR A 181 -15.98 -26.08 12.44
N LEU A 182 -15.99 -26.93 13.46
CA LEU A 182 -17.26 -27.26 14.12
C LEU A 182 -17.90 -25.92 14.49
N TRP A 183 -19.17 -25.74 14.12
CA TRP A 183 -20.04 -24.72 14.67
C TRP A 183 -20.20 -24.99 16.18
N ILE A 184 -19.19 -24.63 16.97
CA ILE A 184 -19.28 -24.66 18.42
C ILE A 184 -20.21 -23.51 18.79
N SER A 185 -21.46 -23.87 19.11
CA SER A 185 -22.55 -22.98 19.50
C SER A 185 -22.20 -22.08 20.69
N ASP A 186 -21.14 -22.42 21.43
CA ASP A 186 -20.73 -21.77 22.68
C ASP A 186 -19.35 -21.07 22.62
N CYS A 187 -18.67 -21.04 21.46
CA CYS A 187 -17.45 -20.25 21.31
C CYS A 187 -17.77 -18.85 20.79
N ARG A 188 -17.94 -17.89 21.70
CA ARG A 188 -17.96 -16.43 21.41
C ARG A 188 -16.62 -15.87 20.86
N GLN A 189 -15.75 -16.72 20.31
CA GLN A 189 -14.52 -16.32 19.64
C GLN A 189 -14.52 -16.92 18.23
N LEU A 190 -15.39 -16.36 17.39
CA LEU A 190 -15.02 -16.15 15.99
C LEU A 190 -13.69 -15.40 16.02
N THR A 191 -12.62 -15.93 15.44
CA THR A 191 -11.43 -15.12 15.20
C THR A 191 -11.81 -14.14 14.09
N LEU A 192 -12.14 -12.90 14.49
CA LEU A 192 -12.75 -11.86 13.64
C LEU A 192 -11.79 -11.22 12.63
N LEU A 193 -10.49 -11.56 12.71
CA LEU A 193 -9.41 -10.89 11.98
C LEU A 193 -8.94 -11.71 10.76
N PHE A 194 -8.40 -11.04 9.75
CA PHE A 194 -7.87 -11.68 8.54
C PHE A 194 -6.53 -11.07 8.11
N VAL A 195 -5.75 -11.83 7.33
CA VAL A 195 -4.57 -11.32 6.61
C VAL A 195 -4.97 -11.13 5.15
N GLY A 196 -4.86 -9.92 4.61
CA GLY A 196 -5.39 -9.60 3.29
C GLY A 196 -5.33 -8.11 2.98
N ASN A 197 -5.74 -7.72 1.78
CA ASN A 197 -5.85 -6.29 1.44
C ASN A 197 -7.00 -5.62 2.21
N ILE A 198 -7.13 -4.30 2.08
CA ILE A 198 -8.13 -3.52 2.81
C ILE A 198 -9.59 -3.93 2.56
N MET A 199 -9.87 -4.58 1.42
CA MET A 199 -11.20 -5.04 1.02
C MET A 199 -11.46 -6.52 1.32
N LYS A 200 -10.72 -7.13 2.26
CA LYS A 200 -10.78 -8.59 2.51
C LYS A 200 -10.48 -9.40 1.25
N GLY A 201 -9.61 -8.88 0.38
CA GLY A 201 -9.16 -9.57 -0.83
C GLY A 201 -7.72 -10.07 -0.73
N PRO A 202 -7.19 -10.69 -1.80
CA PRO A 202 -5.79 -11.07 -1.89
C PRO A 202 -4.85 -9.87 -1.70
N LEU A 203 -3.72 -10.12 -1.04
CA LEU A 203 -2.60 -9.18 -0.99
C LEU A 203 -2.01 -9.00 -2.39
N TYR A 204 -1.52 -7.80 -2.65
CA TYR A 204 -0.77 -7.50 -3.87
C TYR A 204 0.68 -7.22 -3.49
N ASP A 205 1.62 -7.89 -4.14
CA ASP A 205 3.05 -7.62 -4.03
C ASP A 205 3.68 -7.85 -5.41
N ARG A 206 4.57 -6.96 -5.82
CA ARG A 206 5.24 -7.05 -7.13
C ARG A 206 6.17 -8.26 -7.22
N ALA A 207 6.64 -8.79 -6.10
CA ALA A 207 7.46 -9.98 -6.01
C ALA A 207 6.64 -11.26 -6.20
N PHE A 208 5.31 -11.22 -6.04
CA PHE A 208 4.47 -12.39 -6.29
C PHE A 208 4.40 -12.66 -7.78
N HIS A 209 4.73 -13.90 -8.17
CA HIS A 209 4.51 -14.33 -9.54
C HIS A 209 3.02 -14.27 -9.85
N VAL A 210 2.66 -13.76 -11.04
CA VAL A 210 1.28 -13.39 -11.34
C VAL A 210 0.27 -14.54 -11.25
N ASN A 211 0.72 -15.75 -11.57
CA ASN A 211 -0.09 -16.97 -11.45
C ASN A 211 -0.54 -17.28 -10.02
N TYR A 212 0.11 -16.69 -9.00
CA TYR A 212 -0.15 -16.97 -7.59
C TYR A 212 -0.75 -15.76 -6.84
N MET A 213 -0.88 -14.60 -7.49
CA MET A 213 -1.41 -13.38 -6.85
C MET A 213 -2.84 -13.58 -6.32
N GLN A 214 -3.68 -14.33 -7.03
CA GLN A 214 -5.06 -14.61 -6.60
C GLN A 214 -5.14 -15.55 -5.39
N GLU A 215 -4.07 -16.30 -5.11
CA GLU A 215 -3.99 -17.19 -3.96
C GLU A 215 -3.45 -16.47 -2.71
N ALA A 216 -3.06 -15.19 -2.82
CA ALA A 216 -2.45 -14.39 -1.76
C ALA A 216 -3.46 -13.90 -0.70
N GLY A 217 -4.43 -14.75 -0.35
CA GLY A 217 -5.44 -14.49 0.65
C GLY A 217 -6.79 -14.04 0.07
N PRO A 218 -7.69 -13.49 0.91
CA PRO A 218 -7.49 -13.27 2.34
C PRO A 218 -7.30 -14.60 3.10
N PHE A 219 -6.45 -14.60 4.12
CA PHE A 219 -6.21 -15.73 5.00
C PHE A 219 -6.96 -15.54 6.31
N ALA A 220 -7.63 -16.59 6.78
CA ALA A 220 -8.34 -16.60 8.06
C ALA A 220 -7.39 -16.60 9.26
N THR A 221 -6.16 -17.09 9.09
CA THR A 221 -5.16 -17.14 10.14
C THR A 221 -3.79 -16.70 9.65
N VAL A 222 -2.96 -16.21 10.58
CA VAL A 222 -1.55 -15.91 10.33
C VAL A 222 -0.77 -17.17 9.92
N ARG A 223 -1.15 -18.35 10.47
CA ARG A 223 -0.61 -19.65 10.06
C ARG A 223 -0.81 -19.90 8.57
N ASP A 224 -2.04 -19.75 8.08
CA ASP A 224 -2.35 -20.03 6.67
C ASP A 224 -1.56 -19.10 5.74
N PHE A 225 -1.42 -17.83 6.14
CA PHE A 225 -0.54 -16.88 5.44
C PHE A 225 0.92 -17.34 5.46
N HIS A 226 1.47 -17.75 6.61
CA HIS A 226 2.86 -18.24 6.68
C HIS A 226 3.07 -19.49 5.82
N ASP A 227 2.17 -20.47 5.91
CA ASP A 227 2.25 -21.71 5.13
C ASP A 227 2.23 -21.41 3.63
N TRP A 228 1.32 -20.53 3.20
CA TRP A 228 1.27 -20.08 1.82
C TRP A 228 2.54 -19.32 1.41
N PHE A 229 2.96 -18.35 2.21
CA PHE A 229 4.08 -17.45 1.91
C PHE A 229 5.40 -18.21 1.82
N THR A 230 5.69 -19.13 2.75
CA THR A 230 6.92 -19.93 2.67
C THR A 230 6.85 -20.96 1.54
N PHE A 231 5.66 -21.43 1.15
CA PHE A 231 5.50 -22.34 0.01
C PHE A 231 5.69 -21.67 -1.37
N LEU A 232 5.60 -20.33 -1.47
CA LEU A 232 5.65 -19.60 -2.74
C LEU A 232 6.83 -19.97 -3.64
N HIS A 233 8.04 -20.06 -3.08
CA HIS A 233 9.24 -20.34 -3.86
C HIS A 233 9.32 -21.79 -4.35
N ARG A 234 8.57 -22.71 -3.72
CA ARG A 234 8.44 -24.11 -4.15
C ARG A 234 7.43 -24.26 -5.28
N LYS A 235 6.39 -23.43 -5.35
CA LYS A 235 5.30 -23.55 -6.34
C LYS A 235 5.74 -23.74 -7.80
N PRO A 236 6.82 -23.11 -8.31
CA PRO A 236 7.26 -23.32 -9.69
C PRO A 236 7.95 -24.68 -9.94
N MET A 237 8.25 -25.45 -8.89
CA MET A 237 8.96 -26.73 -9.00
C MET A 237 8.02 -27.84 -9.52
N PRO A 238 8.54 -28.86 -10.24
CA PRO A 238 7.73 -29.95 -10.79
C PRO A 238 6.98 -30.79 -9.73
N ASP A 239 7.57 -30.94 -8.54
CA ASP A 239 6.97 -31.63 -7.40
C ASP A 239 7.23 -30.84 -6.10
N PRO A 240 6.46 -29.77 -5.85
CA PRO A 240 6.73 -28.83 -4.76
C PRO A 240 6.50 -29.43 -3.37
N TYR A 241 5.69 -30.48 -3.27
CA TYR A 241 5.37 -31.15 -2.01
C TYR A 241 6.44 -32.17 -1.58
N SER A 242 7.28 -32.63 -2.52
CA SER A 242 8.45 -33.47 -2.19
C SER A 242 9.56 -32.71 -1.46
N ILE A 243 9.57 -31.38 -1.56
CA ILE A 243 10.57 -30.52 -0.93
C ILE A 243 10.18 -30.29 0.53
N PRO A 244 11.07 -30.60 1.50
CA PRO A 244 10.80 -30.36 2.91
C PRO A 244 10.39 -28.92 3.19
N VAL A 245 9.51 -28.73 4.19
CA VAL A 245 9.17 -27.40 4.70
C VAL A 245 10.43 -26.73 5.22
N GLU A 246 10.54 -25.43 4.98
CA GLU A 246 11.70 -24.65 5.33
C GLU A 246 11.88 -24.63 6.85
N PRO A 247 13.08 -24.88 7.39
CA PRO A 247 13.28 -24.91 8.84
C PRO A 247 12.81 -23.63 9.54
N PHE A 248 13.01 -22.47 8.91
CA PHE A 248 12.61 -21.17 9.46
C PHE A 248 11.09 -20.98 9.55
N ARG A 249 10.28 -21.80 8.87
CA ARG A 249 8.81 -21.75 9.00
C ARG A 249 8.38 -21.97 10.45
N HIS A 250 9.11 -22.82 11.17
CA HIS A 250 8.84 -23.12 12.58
C HIS A 250 9.22 -21.97 13.53
N ASP A 251 10.02 -21.01 13.06
CA ASP A 251 10.42 -19.82 13.81
C ASP A 251 9.41 -18.65 13.64
N LEU A 252 8.45 -18.78 12.72
CA LEU A 252 7.43 -17.75 12.47
C LEU A 252 6.27 -17.88 13.48
N PRO A 253 5.93 -16.80 14.23
CA PRO A 253 4.88 -16.85 15.25
C PRO A 253 3.48 -16.79 14.63
N ASP A 254 2.75 -17.91 14.67
CA ASP A 254 1.39 -18.03 14.13
C ASP A 254 0.32 -17.28 14.95
N ASP A 255 0.63 -16.85 16.18
CA ASP A 255 -0.27 -16.18 17.12
C ASP A 255 0.02 -14.68 17.28
N CYS A 256 0.78 -14.09 16.34
CA CYS A 256 1.12 -12.69 16.40
C CYS A 256 -0.03 -11.76 15.96
N ALA A 257 0.05 -10.50 16.41
CA ALA A 257 -0.94 -9.49 16.06
C ALA A 257 -0.92 -9.16 14.57
N ILE A 258 -2.10 -9.00 13.98
CA ILE A 258 -2.29 -8.48 12.63
C ILE A 258 -2.36 -6.96 12.69
N LYS A 259 -1.62 -6.28 11.82
CA LYS A 259 -1.55 -4.81 11.76
C LYS A 259 -1.70 -4.32 10.32
N PHE A 260 -2.27 -3.12 10.17
CA PHE A 260 -2.34 -2.47 8.87
C PHE A 260 -0.96 -1.92 8.48
N THR A 261 -0.61 -2.07 7.21
CA THR A 261 0.73 -1.78 6.70
C THR A 261 0.68 -1.11 5.33
N HIS A 262 1.73 -0.34 5.03
CA HIS A 262 1.93 0.22 3.70
C HIS A 262 2.39 -0.85 2.67
N GLY A 263 3.15 -1.84 3.11
CA GLY A 263 3.69 -2.92 2.26
C GLY A 263 4.94 -2.56 1.44
N ASP A 264 4.98 -1.37 0.85
CA ASP A 264 6.11 -0.94 -0.02
C ASP A 264 6.71 0.39 0.43
N LEU A 265 7.06 0.50 1.71
CA LEU A 265 7.59 1.76 2.21
C LEU A 265 9.09 1.87 1.93
N HIS A 266 9.46 2.98 1.32
CA HIS A 266 10.84 3.39 1.08
C HIS A 266 10.89 4.89 0.77
N ARG A 267 12.09 5.50 0.77
CA ARG A 267 12.27 6.96 0.62
C ARG A 267 11.67 7.55 -0.67
N SER A 268 11.60 6.80 -1.77
CA SER A 268 10.96 7.28 -3.01
C SER A 268 9.43 7.30 -2.96
N ASN A 269 8.81 6.66 -1.96
CA ASN A 269 7.37 6.67 -1.71
C ASN A 269 6.97 7.68 -0.61
N ILE A 270 7.90 8.56 -0.21
CA ILE A 270 7.65 9.66 0.73
C ILE A 270 7.91 10.97 -0.02
N ILE A 271 6.92 11.86 -0.06
CA ILE A 271 7.04 13.18 -0.68
C ILE A 271 7.28 14.22 0.42
N VAL A 272 8.27 15.08 0.21
CA VAL A 272 8.62 16.17 1.11
C VAL A 272 8.57 17.52 0.41
N THR A 273 8.52 18.59 1.21
CA THR A 273 8.66 19.96 0.69
C THR A 273 9.94 20.09 -0.16
N PRO A 274 9.89 20.86 -1.27
CA PRO A 274 11.04 20.99 -2.19
C PRO A 274 12.20 21.77 -1.57
N THR A 275 11.93 22.57 -0.54
CA THR A 275 12.90 23.42 0.14
C THR A 275 12.72 23.36 1.66
N ARG A 276 13.70 23.90 2.39
CA ARG A 276 13.63 23.98 3.85
C ARG A 276 12.50 24.94 4.30
N PRO A 277 11.85 24.67 5.45
CA PRO A 277 12.04 23.48 6.29
C PRO A 277 11.47 22.23 5.60
N TYR A 278 12.23 21.13 5.63
CA TYR A 278 11.78 19.85 5.07
C TYR A 278 10.66 19.27 5.94
N ARG A 279 9.50 19.03 5.35
CA ARG A 279 8.32 18.42 5.99
C ARG A 279 7.75 17.34 5.10
N ILE A 280 7.18 16.30 5.70
CA ILE A 280 6.49 15.25 4.95
C ILE A 280 5.15 15.79 4.45
N LEU A 281 4.95 15.74 3.14
CA LEU A 281 3.71 16.14 2.47
C LEU A 281 2.77 14.96 2.28
N ALA A 282 3.30 13.79 1.91
CA ALA A 282 2.50 12.59 1.66
C ALA A 282 3.34 11.31 1.70
N VAL A 283 2.70 10.20 2.07
CA VAL A 283 3.12 8.83 1.78
C VAL A 283 2.29 8.32 0.61
N VAL A 284 2.94 7.75 -0.42
CA VAL A 284 2.34 7.38 -1.72
C VAL A 284 2.66 5.93 -2.11
N ASP A 285 2.00 5.42 -3.18
CA ASP A 285 2.18 4.04 -3.71
C ASP A 285 1.70 2.96 -2.70
N TRP A 286 0.47 3.10 -2.21
CA TRP A 286 -0.19 2.19 -1.24
C TRP A 286 -0.68 0.87 -1.85
N GLU A 287 -0.22 0.50 -3.04
CA GLU A 287 -0.76 -0.66 -3.78
C GLU A 287 -0.45 -2.00 -3.12
N GLN A 288 0.57 -2.08 -2.28
CA GLN A 288 0.97 -3.30 -1.55
C GLN A 288 0.46 -3.30 -0.10
N SER A 289 -0.41 -2.35 0.24
CA SER A 289 -0.95 -2.20 1.59
C SER A 289 -1.89 -3.34 1.95
N GLY A 290 -1.94 -3.64 3.26
CA GLY A 290 -2.79 -4.69 3.75
C GLY A 290 -2.62 -4.96 5.24
N TRP A 291 -3.50 -5.82 5.72
CA TRP A 291 -3.45 -6.43 7.04
C TRP A 291 -2.46 -7.58 7.03
N LEU A 292 -1.35 -7.43 7.73
CA LEU A 292 -0.24 -8.38 7.76
C LEU A 292 0.21 -8.68 9.20
N PRO A 293 0.88 -9.81 9.44
CA PRO A 293 1.55 -10.09 10.71
C PRO A 293 2.52 -8.97 11.13
N TYR A 294 2.52 -8.58 12.42
CA TYR A 294 3.29 -7.43 12.93
C TYR A 294 4.80 -7.45 12.58
N PHE A 295 5.40 -8.62 12.42
CA PHE A 295 6.82 -8.71 12.11
C PHE A 295 7.14 -8.44 10.63
N VAL A 296 6.20 -8.63 9.70
CA VAL A 296 6.36 -8.24 8.27
C VAL A 296 6.48 -6.72 8.16
N VAL A 297 5.74 -5.99 8.99
CA VAL A 297 5.89 -4.54 9.18
C VAL A 297 7.30 -4.19 9.63
N ASN A 298 7.88 -5.04 10.49
CA ASN A 298 9.23 -4.87 11.00
C ASN A 298 10.31 -5.34 10.04
N SER A 299 10.08 -6.16 9.01
CA SER A 299 11.11 -6.45 8.00
C SER A 299 11.26 -5.27 7.04
N THR A 300 10.14 -4.70 6.57
CA THR A 300 10.15 -3.44 5.81
C THR A 300 10.77 -2.33 6.65
N THR A 301 10.33 -2.18 7.91
CA THR A 301 10.92 -1.17 8.81
C THR A 301 12.26 -1.53 9.45
N ARG A 302 12.78 -2.78 9.42
CA ARG A 302 14.14 -3.15 9.92
C ARG A 302 15.18 -2.99 8.83
N GLU A 303 14.86 -3.35 7.58
CA GLU A 303 15.72 -2.96 6.46
C GLU A 303 15.76 -1.43 6.40
N GLU A 304 14.63 -0.75 6.53
CA GLU A 304 14.60 0.71 6.65
C GLU A 304 15.26 1.26 7.94
N ALA A 305 15.09 0.65 9.12
CA ALA A 305 15.71 1.13 10.37
C ALA A 305 17.23 0.90 10.37
N ALA A 306 17.72 -0.13 9.69
CA ALA A 306 19.15 -0.30 9.39
C ALA A 306 19.66 0.81 8.46
N PHE A 307 18.82 1.35 7.57
CA PHE A 307 19.12 2.54 6.75
C PHE A 307 19.00 3.88 7.51
N PHE A 308 18.13 3.98 8.52
CA PHE A 308 17.86 5.21 9.29
C PHE A 308 18.71 5.39 10.57
N LEU A 309 19.50 4.38 10.98
CA LEU A 309 20.43 4.47 12.11
C LEU A 309 21.87 4.17 11.64
N PRO A 310 22.68 5.18 11.25
CA PRO A 310 24.05 4.95 10.82
C PRO A 310 25.04 4.50 11.92
N SER A 311 24.62 4.24 13.16
CA SER A 311 25.55 4.21 14.31
C SER A 311 25.43 3.06 15.31
N LEU A 312 24.73 1.96 15.02
CA LEU A 312 24.65 0.83 15.98
C LEU A 312 25.36 -0.46 15.57
N VAL A 313 26.21 -0.45 14.54
CA VAL A 313 27.06 -1.63 14.17
C VAL A 313 28.56 -1.37 14.38
N SER A 314 28.97 -0.26 15.00
CA SER A 314 30.39 0.08 15.23
C SER A 314 30.80 0.17 16.72
N GLN A 315 30.04 -0.40 17.65
CA GLN A 315 30.48 -0.51 19.04
C GLN A 315 30.20 -1.90 19.61
N THR A 316 30.88 -2.90 19.05
CA THR A 316 31.29 -4.10 19.78
C THR A 316 32.66 -4.49 19.25
N THR A 317 33.69 -3.80 19.74
CA THR A 317 34.95 -4.45 20.10
C THR A 317 34.73 -5.26 21.36
#